data_AF-A0AAN6RMN9-F1
#
_entry.id   AF-A0AAN6RMN9-F1
#
_cell.length_a   1.000
_cell.length_b   1.000
_cell.length_c   1.000
_cell.angle_alpha   90.00
_cell.angle_beta   90.00
_cell.angle_gamma   90.00
#
_symmetry.space_group_name_H-M   'P 1'
#
loop_
_entity.id
_entity.type
_entity.pdbx_description
1 polymer ?
#
loop_
_entity_poly.entity_id
_entity_poly.type
_entity_poly.pdbx_seq_one_letter_code
_entity_poly.pdbx_strand_id
1 'polypeptide(L)'
;LAAAMEPFIHMPEYPFVVCKECQFAYIAGEVPSHLRTKHRYIQASERSRIVKIVDNIPGIMQRQDQLRSFRFPVPTAVPVRFIAAPVSDGIRYNSCTFVVRTIDRIRRYCRDKHG
;
A
#
# COMPACT_ATOMS: atom_id res chain seq x y z
N LEU A 1 -24.47 0.94 -5.00
CA LEU A 1 -23.91 0.84 -3.62
C LEU A 1 -22.39 0.77 -3.73
N ALA A 2 -21.65 1.88 -3.62
CA ALA A 2 -20.20 1.93 -3.33
C ALA A 2 -19.65 3.37 -3.54
N ALA A 3 -20.11 4.35 -2.76
CA ALA A 3 -19.49 5.68 -2.70
C ALA A 3 -18.89 5.99 -1.32
N ALA A 4 -18.89 5.00 -0.41
CA ALA A 4 -18.59 5.26 1.00
C ALA A 4 -17.14 5.67 1.25
N MET A 5 -16.18 5.18 0.43
CA MET A 5 -14.75 5.40 0.68
C MET A 5 -13.91 5.59 -0.60
N GLU A 6 -14.48 6.14 -1.67
CA GLU A 6 -13.72 6.40 -2.90
C GLU A 6 -12.45 7.23 -2.62
N PRO A 7 -11.28 6.88 -3.21
CA PRO A 7 -11.06 5.91 -4.29
C PRO A 7 -10.75 4.48 -3.83
N PHE A 8 -11.00 4.14 -2.56
CA PHE A 8 -10.62 2.86 -1.98
C PHE A 8 -11.65 1.75 -2.18
N ILE A 9 -11.16 0.52 -2.24
CA ILE A 9 -11.93 -0.70 -2.09
C ILE A 9 -11.28 -1.61 -1.03
N HIS A 10 -12.10 -2.29 -0.24
CA HIS A 10 -11.65 -3.34 0.66
C HIS A 10 -12.07 -4.69 0.12
N MET A 11 -11.13 -5.63 0.13
CA MET A 11 -11.34 -7.03 -0.20
C MET A 11 -11.21 -7.81 1.11
N PRO A 12 -12.27 -8.47 1.62
CA PRO A 12 -12.30 -9.10 2.93
C PRO A 12 -11.17 -10.11 3.20
N GLU A 13 -10.62 -10.72 2.15
CA GLU A 13 -9.49 -11.63 2.20
C GLU A 13 -8.14 -10.95 2.54
N TYR A 14 -8.08 -9.62 2.53
CA TYR A 14 -6.86 -8.85 2.79
C TYR A 14 -7.03 -7.87 3.97
N PRO A 15 -5.98 -7.68 4.78
CA PRO A 15 -6.01 -6.78 5.93
C PRO A 15 -5.71 -5.32 5.55
N PHE A 16 -5.95 -4.92 4.30
CA PHE A 16 -5.61 -3.61 3.75
C PHE A 16 -6.63 -3.17 2.69
N VAL A 17 -6.69 -1.87 2.41
CA VAL A 17 -7.49 -1.31 1.30
C VAL A 17 -6.63 -1.12 0.06
N VAL A 18 -7.26 -1.13 -1.11
CA VAL A 18 -6.61 -0.82 -2.39
C VAL A 18 -7.16 0.50 -2.92
N CYS A 19 -6.27 1.45 -3.23
CA CYS A 19 -6.65 2.64 -3.97
C CYS A 19 -6.77 2.27 -5.45
N LYS A 20 -7.97 2.40 -6.03
CA LYS A 20 -8.25 2.00 -7.41
C LYS A 20 -7.56 2.88 -8.45
N GLU A 21 -7.35 4.15 -8.12
CA GLU A 21 -6.66 5.11 -9.00
C GLU A 21 -5.14 4.93 -8.97
N CYS A 22 -4.55 4.77 -7.78
CA CYS A 22 -3.10 4.55 -7.63
C CYS A 22 -2.69 3.09 -7.82
N GLN A 23 -3.65 2.18 -7.88
CA GLN A 23 -3.49 0.73 -8.04
C GLN A 23 -2.51 0.12 -7.03
N PHE A 24 -2.61 0.57 -5.76
CA PHE A 24 -1.69 0.19 -4.69
C PHE A 24 -2.44 -0.07 -3.38
N ALA A 25 -1.93 -1.03 -2.60
CA ALA A 25 -2.49 -1.41 -1.30
C ALA A 25 -1.93 -0.55 -0.16
N TYR A 26 -2.80 -0.14 0.75
CA TYR A 26 -2.46 0.68 1.91
C TYR A 26 -3.09 0.09 3.17
N ILE A 27 -2.32 0.04 4.25
CA ILE A 27 -2.87 -0.16 5.59
C ILE A 27 -3.63 1.10 6.03
N ALA A 28 -4.55 0.96 6.99
CA ALA A 28 -5.44 2.05 7.41
C ALA A 28 -4.67 3.30 7.86
N GLY A 29 -3.59 3.13 8.64
CA GLY A 29 -2.75 4.24 9.10
C GLY A 29 -2.03 5.03 8.00
N GLU A 30 -1.91 4.49 6.78
CA GLU A 30 -1.31 5.17 5.63
C GLU A 30 -2.31 5.97 4.80
N VAL A 31 -3.60 5.64 4.89
CA VAL A 31 -4.68 6.27 4.13
C VAL A 31 -4.73 7.81 4.30
N PRO A 32 -4.63 8.38 5.52
CA PRO A 32 -4.65 9.83 5.68
C PRO A 32 -3.51 10.54 4.91
N SER A 33 -2.30 10.00 5.01
CA SER A 33 -1.13 10.58 4.34
C SER A 33 -1.20 10.41 2.83
N HIS A 34 -1.68 9.24 2.37
CA HIS A 34 -1.92 8.98 0.96
C HIS A 34 -2.92 9.96 0.36
N LEU A 35 -4.10 10.13 0.97
CA LEU A 35 -5.12 11.07 0.51
C LEU A 35 -4.60 12.52 0.44
N ARG A 36 -3.84 12.96 1.45
CA ARG A 36 -3.24 14.31 1.47
C ARG A 36 -2.20 14.52 0.37
N THR A 37 -1.48 13.48 -0.04
CA THR A 37 -0.36 13.61 -0.98
C THR A 37 -0.73 13.31 -2.42
N LYS A 38 -1.59 12.32 -2.66
CA LYS A 38 -1.96 11.79 -3.98
C LYS A 38 -3.36 12.21 -4.43
N HIS A 39 -4.29 12.42 -3.51
CA HIS A 39 -5.67 12.81 -3.81
C HIS A 39 -6.03 14.17 -3.22
N ARG A 40 -5.20 15.19 -3.51
CA ARG A 40 -5.34 16.56 -2.96
C ARG A 40 -6.68 17.22 -3.31
N TYR A 41 -7.30 16.80 -4.42
CA TYR A 41 -8.61 17.27 -4.87
C TYR A 41 -9.76 16.84 -3.94
N ILE A 42 -9.57 15.81 -3.10
CA ILE A 42 -10.56 15.39 -2.12
C ILE A 42 -10.54 16.36 -0.93
N GLN A 43 -11.71 16.92 -0.61
CA GLN A 43 -11.88 17.88 0.48
C GLN A 43 -11.54 17.27 1.84
N ALA A 44 -11.11 18.11 2.79
CA ALA A 44 -10.66 17.65 4.11
C ALA A 44 -11.74 16.90 4.92
N SER A 45 -12.99 17.35 4.81
CA SER A 45 -14.16 16.69 5.41
C SER A 45 -14.35 15.27 4.87
N GLU A 46 -14.30 15.12 3.54
CA GLU A 46 -14.44 13.83 2.89
C GLU A 46 -13.25 12.91 3.18
N ARG A 47 -12.01 13.43 3.20
CA ARG A 47 -10.84 12.65 3.64
C ARG A 47 -11.03 12.10 5.06
N SER A 48 -11.53 12.93 5.97
CA SER A 48 -11.80 12.52 7.36
C SER A 48 -12.88 11.44 7.43
N ARG A 49 -13.91 11.53 6.58
CA ARG A 49 -14.96 10.51 6.46
C ARG A 49 -14.40 9.18 5.93
N ILE A 50 -13.62 9.21 4.86
CA ILE A 50 -12.97 8.03 4.27
C ILE A 50 -12.11 7.34 5.33
N VAL A 51 -11.26 8.09 6.04
CA VAL A 51 -10.39 7.56 7.10
C VAL A 51 -11.21 6.84 8.17
N LYS A 52 -12.28 7.47 8.67
CA LYS A 52 -13.17 6.84 9.66
C LYS A 52 -13.79 5.54 9.14
N ILE A 53 -14.20 5.49 7.87
CA ILE A 53 -14.80 4.29 7.30
C ILE A 53 -13.76 3.18 7.20
N VAL A 54 -12.56 3.49 6.72
CA VAL A 54 -11.44 2.54 6.64
C VAL A 54 -11.06 2.02 8.02
N ASP A 55 -10.96 2.88 9.03
CA ASP A 55 -10.59 2.49 10.40
C ASP A 55 -11.60 1.54 11.07
N ASN A 56 -12.85 1.57 10.63
CA ASN A 56 -13.92 0.70 11.15
C ASN A 56 -14.04 -0.63 10.40
N ILE A 57 -13.19 -0.90 9.40
CA ILE A 57 -13.19 -2.18 8.68
C ILE A 57 -12.68 -3.28 9.61
N PRO A 58 -13.45 -4.37 9.84
CA PRO A 58 -12.99 -5.49 10.65
C PRO A 58 -11.73 -6.14 10.07
N GLY A 59 -10.71 -6.34 10.92
CA GLY A 59 -9.46 -7.01 10.53
C GLY A 59 -8.47 -6.15 9.73
N ILE A 60 -8.75 -4.86 9.51
CA ILE A 60 -7.79 -3.99 8.84
C ILE A 60 -6.57 -3.71 9.72
N MET A 61 -5.39 -3.76 9.11
CA MET A 61 -4.15 -3.41 9.78
C MET A 61 -3.96 -1.90 9.81
N GLN A 62 -3.48 -1.42 10.95
CA GLN A 62 -3.21 -0.01 11.23
C GLN A 62 -1.73 0.33 11.08
N ARG A 63 -0.85 -0.66 11.26
CA ARG A 63 0.61 -0.45 11.26
C ARG A 63 1.34 -1.46 10.38
N GLN A 64 2.47 -1.02 9.81
CA GLN A 64 3.30 -1.84 8.93
C GLN A 64 3.89 -3.08 9.63
N ASP A 65 4.15 -3.02 10.94
CA ASP A 65 4.64 -4.17 11.71
C ASP A 65 3.62 -5.29 11.84
N GLN A 66 2.32 -4.99 11.74
CA GLN A 66 1.26 -5.99 11.75
C GLN A 66 1.26 -6.83 10.48
N LEU A 67 1.79 -6.32 9.36
CA LEU A 67 1.95 -7.09 8.12
C LEU A 67 3.01 -8.19 8.22
N ARG A 68 3.80 -8.25 9.30
CA ARG A 68 4.80 -9.33 9.48
C ARG A 68 4.14 -10.71 9.57
N SER A 69 2.90 -10.79 10.05
CA SER A 69 2.13 -12.05 10.09
C SER A 69 1.36 -12.31 8.79
N PHE A 70 1.27 -11.32 7.89
CA PHE A 70 0.61 -11.47 6.60
C PHE A 70 1.49 -12.28 5.65
N ARG A 71 0.95 -13.39 5.15
CA ARG A 71 1.62 -14.22 4.15
C ARG A 71 1.39 -13.61 2.77
N PHE A 72 2.45 -13.01 2.22
CA PHE A 72 2.40 -12.49 0.86
C PHE A 72 2.18 -13.62 -0.15
N PRO A 73 1.41 -13.35 -1.22
CA PRO A 73 1.20 -14.34 -2.28
C PRO A 73 2.53 -14.70 -2.94
N VAL A 74 2.64 -15.94 -3.40
CA VAL A 74 3.79 -16.39 -4.19
C VAL A 74 3.85 -15.65 -5.53
N PRO A 75 5.02 -15.50 -6.17
CA PRO A 75 5.15 -14.75 -7.43
C PRO A 75 4.27 -15.23 -8.59
N THR A 76 3.82 -16.49 -8.55
CA THR A 76 2.95 -17.11 -9.55
C THR A 76 1.46 -16.99 -9.24
N ALA A 77 1.09 -16.38 -8.12
CA ALA A 77 -0.31 -16.17 -7.76
C ALA A 77 -0.99 -15.20 -8.74
N VAL A 78 -2.30 -15.37 -8.92
CA VAL A 78 -3.12 -14.42 -9.68
C VAL A 78 -2.99 -13.03 -9.05
N PRO A 79 -2.75 -11.97 -9.84
CA PRO A 79 -2.66 -10.61 -9.31
C PRO A 79 -3.92 -10.23 -8.51
N VAL A 80 -3.70 -9.58 -7.38
CA VAL A 80 -4.78 -9.01 -6.57
C VAL A 80 -5.53 -7.99 -7.42
N ARG A 81 -6.87 -8.10 -7.48
CA ARG A 81 -7.69 -7.18 -8.29
C ARG A 81 -7.42 -5.73 -7.88
N PHE A 82 -7.41 -4.84 -8.88
CA PHE A 82 -7.14 -3.39 -8.74
C PHE A 82 -5.71 -3.00 -8.34
N ILE A 83 -4.83 -3.94 -8.01
CA ILE A 83 -3.40 -3.68 -7.83
C ILE A 83 -2.70 -3.75 -9.19
N ALA A 84 -1.74 -2.86 -9.42
CA ALA A 84 -0.94 -2.86 -10.64
C ALA A 84 -0.17 -4.19 -10.77
N ALA A 85 0.04 -4.62 -12.02
CA ALA A 85 0.83 -5.81 -12.29
C ALA A 85 2.26 -5.66 -11.71
N PRO A 86 2.90 -6.76 -11.29
CA PRO A 86 4.30 -6.74 -10.90
C PRO A 86 5.16 -6.16 -12.03
N VAL A 87 6.11 -5.30 -11.68
CA VAL A 87 7.07 -4.73 -12.62
C VAL A 87 8.41 -5.44 -12.46
N SER A 88 9.04 -5.80 -13.58
CA SER A 88 10.28 -6.59 -13.60
C SER A 88 11.56 -5.76 -13.50
N ASP A 89 11.47 -4.44 -13.34
CA ASP A 89 12.61 -3.51 -13.31
C ASP A 89 13.12 -3.24 -11.87
N GLY A 90 12.74 -4.09 -10.92
CA GLY A 90 13.19 -4.00 -9.53
C GLY A 90 14.70 -4.26 -9.40
N ILE A 91 15.39 -3.34 -8.76
CA ILE A 91 16.82 -3.41 -8.42
C ILE A 91 16.95 -3.86 -6.96
N ARG A 92 17.75 -4.89 -6.72
CA ARG A 92 18.11 -5.37 -5.38
C ARG A 92 19.63 -5.47 -5.24
N TYR A 93 20.13 -5.29 -4.03
CA TYR A 93 21.54 -5.51 -3.72
C TYR A 93 21.76 -6.95 -3.26
N ASN A 94 22.55 -7.73 -4.01
CA ASN A 94 22.88 -9.13 -3.71
C ASN A 94 21.65 -9.97 -3.29
N SER A 95 21.71 -10.61 -2.11
CA SER A 95 20.66 -11.41 -1.50
C SER A 95 19.72 -10.62 -0.58
N CYS A 96 19.85 -9.29 -0.51
CA CYS A 96 18.96 -8.46 0.28
C CYS A 96 17.53 -8.50 -0.29
N THR A 97 16.55 -8.64 0.60
CA THR A 97 15.13 -8.67 0.22
C THR A 97 14.57 -7.28 -0.11
N PHE A 98 15.35 -6.21 0.09
CA PHE A 98 14.95 -4.85 -0.25
C PHE A 98 15.09 -4.57 -1.75
N VAL A 99 13.97 -4.26 -2.39
CA VAL A 99 13.88 -3.99 -3.84
C VAL A 99 13.39 -2.56 -4.07
N VAL A 100 14.07 -1.81 -4.95
CA VAL A 100 13.67 -0.46 -5.37
C VAL A 100 13.87 -0.29 -6.88
N ARG A 101 13.24 0.72 -7.48
CA ARG A 101 13.33 0.95 -8.94
C ARG A 101 14.38 1.99 -9.34
N THR A 102 15.10 2.59 -8.38
CA THR A 102 16.10 3.63 -8.67
C THR A 102 17.45 3.31 -8.06
N ILE A 103 18.50 3.54 -8.85
CA ILE A 103 19.91 3.33 -8.44
C ILE A 103 20.24 4.19 -7.22
N ASP A 104 19.77 5.43 -7.16
CA ASP A 104 20.06 6.32 -6.04
C ASP A 104 19.45 5.82 -4.73
N ARG A 105 18.23 5.25 -4.76
CA ARG A 105 17.62 4.66 -3.56
C ARG A 105 18.36 3.42 -3.10
N ILE A 106 18.75 2.52 -4.01
CA ILE A 106 19.46 1.30 -3.59
C ILE A 106 20.84 1.66 -3.06
N ARG A 107 21.55 2.62 -3.67
CA ARG A 107 22.84 3.11 -3.17
C ARG A 107 22.72 3.74 -1.78
N ARG A 108 21.70 4.58 -1.56
CA ARG A 108 21.43 5.16 -0.25
C ARG A 108 21.12 4.08 0.78
N TYR A 109 20.23 3.14 0.44
CA TYR A 109 19.90 2.02 1.31
C TYR A 109 21.13 1.18 1.66
N CYS A 110 21.97 0.86 0.68
CA CYS A 110 23.22 0.13 0.90
C CYS A 110 24.15 0.88 1.85
N ARG A 111 24.35 2.19 1.66
CA ARG A 111 25.14 2.99 2.60
C ARG A 111 24.57 2.98 4.02
N ASP A 112 23.26 3.10 4.15
CA ASP A 112 22.58 3.19 5.45
C ASP A 112 22.50 1.82 6.18
N LYS A 113 22.53 0.70 5.45
CA LYS A 113 22.29 -0.66 5.99
C LYS A 113 23.44 -1.64 5.86
N HIS A 114 24.38 -1.40 4.95
CA HIS A 114 25.46 -2.32 4.59
C HIS A 114 26.87 -1.69 4.62
N GLY A 115 26.99 -0.36 4.72
CA GLY A 115 28.27 0.37 4.79
C GLY A 115 28.78 0.82 3.44
#